data_AF-A0A926HI48-F1
#
_entry.id   AF-A0A926HI48-F1
#
_cell.length_a   1.000
_cell.length_b   1.000
_cell.length_c   1.000
_cell.angle_alpha   90.00
_cell.angle_beta   90.00
_cell.angle_gamma   90.00
#
_symmetry.space_group_name_H-M   'P 1'
#
loop_
_entity.id
_entity.type
_entity.pdbx_description
1 polymer ?
#
loop_
_entity_poly.entity_id
_entity_poly.type
_entity_poly.pdbx_seq_one_letter_code
_entity_poly.pdbx_strand_id
1 'polypeptide(L)'
;MTRISTSENLTIDYTPAYWRLSMNGDLQERTIIEASPGRALRYVNGFAERRRLPGESLPGHLIKQVVLGWSDGDQSWHLGLLLTSELAQQRGSRWCELARWYDPDTIEYATAAEHAARALSQALDRPFRLIPPVGQAYVEPEIRELPALPLKCGIWKMEREGDQLQLVRAPNWLYSRALRVIWYTFWAVIYLILSIATLTTKLALPNSGTLLPNPRLLPLLGLGAAAVLLIIVLKNLFDIFTQTDKIVIDPVGRTITARRGSSTRWQFAADQLQAVYVSQVVGRRRLKRTVYHGEINLQTSDQKFRGVIVQDREEERLEKSAKETPLRAEVIPLTANEVDTDLQAAAVYIATALGNLPCLYDQRVQ
;
A
#
# COMPACT_ATOMS: atom_id res chain seq x y z
N MET A 1 19.85 -1.04 28.91
CA MET A 1 18.70 -0.24 29.38
C MET A 1 17.77 -0.14 28.20
N THR A 2 16.55 -0.66 28.35
CA THR A 2 15.54 -0.65 27.27
C THR A 2 14.46 0.34 27.64
N ARG A 3 14.03 1.13 26.65
CA ARG A 3 13.04 2.20 26.79
C ARG A 3 11.88 1.94 25.83
N ILE A 4 10.65 2.04 26.32
CA ILE A 4 9.43 1.92 25.52
C ILE A 4 8.47 3.06 25.87
N SER A 5 8.03 3.78 24.85
CA SER A 5 7.00 4.80 24.99
C SER A 5 5.64 4.13 25.13
N THR A 6 4.76 4.68 25.96
CA THR A 6 3.38 4.20 26.11
C THR A 6 2.41 5.33 25.78
N SER A 7 1.12 5.04 25.72
CA SER A 7 0.09 6.08 25.61
C SER A 7 0.18 7.05 26.80
N GLU A 8 -0.35 8.26 26.64
CA GLU A 8 -0.42 9.32 27.67
C GLU A 8 0.92 9.97 28.07
N ASN A 9 1.86 10.09 27.13
CA ASN A 9 3.18 10.70 27.36
C ASN A 9 3.97 10.03 28.50
N LEU A 10 3.80 8.72 28.65
CA LEU A 10 4.51 7.91 29.61
C LEU A 10 5.63 7.13 28.92
N THR A 11 6.65 6.78 29.70
CA THR A 11 7.78 5.99 29.21
C THR A 11 8.20 5.00 30.27
N ILE A 12 8.42 3.75 29.86
CA ILE A 12 8.93 2.69 30.72
C ILE A 12 10.40 2.47 30.38
N ASP A 13 11.25 2.57 31.41
CA ASP A 13 12.65 2.18 31.37
C ASP A 13 12.85 0.92 32.20
N TYR A 14 13.55 -0.07 31.65
CA TYR A 14 13.81 -1.31 32.37
C TYR A 14 15.18 -1.94 32.08
N THR A 15 15.68 -2.65 33.08
CA THR A 15 16.82 -3.56 33.05
C THR A 15 16.51 -4.75 33.96
N PRO A 16 17.36 -5.79 34.03
CA PRO A 16 17.20 -6.86 35.02
C PRO A 16 17.19 -6.39 36.48
N ALA A 17 17.73 -5.21 36.78
CA ALA A 17 17.88 -4.70 38.15
C ALA A 17 16.86 -3.63 38.55
N TYR A 18 16.16 -3.02 37.59
CA TYR A 18 15.18 -1.96 37.88
C TYR A 18 14.11 -1.88 36.79
N TRP A 19 12.93 -1.41 37.19
CA TRP A 19 11.83 -1.04 36.31
C TRP A 19 11.29 0.31 36.74
N ARG A 20 11.05 1.23 35.79
CA ARG A 20 10.65 2.60 36.07
C ARG A 20 9.62 3.09 35.06
N LEU A 21 8.54 3.69 35.55
CA LEU A 21 7.57 4.43 34.74
C LEU A 21 7.75 5.92 35.00
N SER A 22 7.93 6.69 33.95
CA SER A 22 8.09 8.14 33.99
C SER A 22 7.06 8.85 33.13
N MET A 23 6.74 10.09 33.52
CA MET A 23 5.99 11.05 32.70
C MET A 23 6.96 11.94 31.94
N ASN A 24 6.75 12.07 30.64
CA ASN A 24 7.44 13.06 29.82
C ASN A 24 6.73 14.40 29.99
N GLY A 25 7.40 15.35 30.65
CA GLY A 25 6.95 16.74 30.78
C GLY A 25 7.83 17.70 29.97
N ASP A 26 7.36 18.93 29.79
CA ASP A 26 7.98 19.94 28.90
C ASP A 26 9.44 20.32 29.24
N LEU A 27 9.92 20.03 30.45
CA LEU A 27 11.26 20.42 30.90
C LEU A 27 12.08 19.32 31.59
N GLN A 28 11.45 18.32 32.26
CA GLN A 28 12.15 17.18 32.87
C GLN A 28 11.25 15.93 32.96
N GLU A 29 11.87 14.76 32.80
CA GLU A 29 11.24 13.45 32.99
C GLU A 29 10.98 13.21 34.50
N ARG A 30 9.72 12.97 34.88
CA ARG A 30 9.35 12.73 36.28
C ARG A 30 8.98 11.27 36.50
N THR A 31 9.74 10.58 37.34
CA THR A 31 9.41 9.21 37.75
C THR A 31 8.11 9.17 38.54
N ILE A 32 7.19 8.32 38.09
CA ILE A 32 5.88 8.09 38.71
C ILE A 32 5.92 6.83 39.56
N ILE A 33 6.56 5.77 39.05
CA ILE A 33 6.62 4.44 39.67
C ILE A 33 8.03 3.88 39.48
N GLU A 34 8.54 3.22 40.51
CA GLU A 34 9.79 2.47 40.46
C GLU A 34 9.65 1.11 41.16
N ALA A 35 10.25 0.08 40.57
CA ALA A 35 10.39 -1.25 41.15
C ALA A 35 11.84 -1.68 41.10
N SER A 36 12.29 -2.35 42.17
CA SER A 36 13.61 -2.97 42.25
C SER A 36 13.50 -4.28 43.04
N PRO A 37 14.30 -5.30 42.70
CA PRO A 37 14.29 -6.58 43.41
C PRO A 37 14.37 -6.43 44.93
N GLY A 38 13.48 -7.12 45.65
CA GLY A 38 13.46 -7.14 47.11
C GLY A 38 12.94 -5.87 47.79
N ARG A 39 12.50 -4.85 47.04
CA ARG A 39 11.91 -3.62 47.58
C ARG A 39 10.41 -3.54 47.28
N ALA A 40 9.69 -2.80 48.10
CA ALA A 40 8.30 -2.44 47.80
C ALA A 40 8.23 -1.59 46.53
N LEU A 41 7.16 -1.73 45.75
CA LEU A 41 6.90 -0.88 44.59
C LEU A 41 6.66 0.55 45.09
N ARG A 42 7.48 1.53 44.67
CA ARG A 42 7.32 2.92 45.08
C ARG A 42 6.62 3.72 44.01
N TYR A 43 5.79 4.68 44.42
CA TYR A 43 5.08 5.55 43.51
C TYR A 43 4.79 6.91 44.14
N VAL A 44 4.62 7.92 43.31
CA VAL A 44 4.30 9.29 43.77
C VAL A 44 2.86 9.38 44.29
N ASN A 45 2.62 10.28 45.25
CA ASN A 45 1.30 10.42 45.88
C ASN A 45 0.15 10.67 44.88
N GLY A 46 0.37 11.51 43.85
CA GLY A 46 -0.65 11.74 42.83
C GLY A 46 -1.00 10.51 41.96
N PHE A 47 -0.13 9.50 41.91
CA PHE A 47 -0.46 8.19 41.33
C PHE A 47 -1.24 7.35 42.33
N ALA A 48 -0.83 7.34 43.60
CA ALA A 48 -1.49 6.64 44.69
C ALA A 48 -2.97 7.03 44.80
N GLU A 49 -3.26 8.33 44.86
CA GLU A 49 -4.62 8.87 45.01
C GLU A 49 -5.52 8.46 43.84
N ARG A 50 -5.06 8.64 42.60
CA ARG A 50 -5.82 8.29 41.39
C ARG A 50 -6.12 6.80 41.31
N ARG A 51 -5.21 5.95 41.78
CA ARG A 51 -5.35 4.48 41.76
C ARG A 51 -5.80 3.90 43.11
N ARG A 52 -6.18 4.76 44.07
CA ARG A 52 -6.59 4.41 45.44
C ARG A 52 -5.65 3.38 46.09
N LEU A 53 -4.35 3.65 46.02
CA LEU A 53 -3.30 2.83 46.64
C LEU A 53 -2.89 3.39 48.01
N PRO A 54 -2.41 2.55 48.94
CA PRO A 54 -2.05 2.99 50.28
C PRO A 54 -0.65 3.63 50.33
N GLY A 55 -0.56 4.87 50.81
CA GLY A 55 0.71 5.56 51.04
C GLY A 55 1.50 5.81 49.73
N GLU A 56 2.83 5.72 49.81
CA GLU A 56 3.74 5.95 48.67
C GLU A 56 4.50 4.69 48.24
N SER A 57 4.15 3.53 48.82
CA SER A 57 4.74 2.26 48.47
C SER A 57 3.76 1.11 48.63
N LEU A 58 3.90 0.08 47.81
CA LEU A 58 3.06 -1.11 47.84
C LEU A 58 3.95 -2.33 48.10
N PRO A 59 3.83 -2.96 49.28
CA PRO A 59 4.52 -4.20 49.59
C PRO A 59 4.17 -5.30 48.59
N GLY A 60 5.18 -6.09 48.17
CA GLY A 60 4.98 -7.14 47.18
C GLY A 60 3.92 -8.17 47.57
N HIS A 61 3.70 -8.46 48.87
CA HIS A 61 2.68 -9.43 49.32
C HIS A 61 1.24 -8.98 49.03
N LEU A 62 1.00 -7.69 48.77
CA LEU A 62 -0.31 -7.18 48.34
C LEU A 62 -0.51 -7.23 46.81
N ILE A 63 0.53 -7.63 46.07
CA ILE A 63 0.50 -7.83 44.62
C ILE A 63 0.41 -9.34 44.37
N LYS A 64 -0.68 -9.78 43.75
CA LYS A 64 -0.89 -11.19 43.38
C LYS A 64 -0.07 -11.59 42.16
N GLN A 65 -0.09 -10.75 41.12
CA GLN A 65 0.63 -11.00 39.85
C GLN A 65 0.70 -9.73 39.00
N VAL A 66 1.64 -9.71 38.06
CA VAL A 66 1.70 -8.74 36.96
C VAL A 66 0.91 -9.30 35.79
N VAL A 67 0.09 -8.47 35.14
CA VAL A 67 -0.71 -8.87 33.99
C VAL A 67 -0.46 -7.91 32.84
N LEU A 68 -0.21 -8.47 31.66
CA LEU A 68 -0.34 -7.78 30.39
C LEU A 68 -1.56 -8.36 29.68
N GLY A 69 -2.55 -7.54 29.38
CA GLY A 69 -3.77 -7.99 28.74
C GLY A 69 -4.17 -7.13 27.56
N TRP A 70 -4.63 -7.77 26.50
CA TRP A 70 -5.28 -7.08 25.39
C TRP A 70 -6.73 -6.73 25.72
N SER A 71 -7.17 -5.56 25.27
CA SER A 71 -8.55 -5.08 25.35
C SER A 71 -9.07 -4.78 23.94
N ASP A 72 -10.07 -5.54 23.49
CA ASP A 72 -10.71 -5.33 22.19
C ASP A 72 -11.50 -4.02 22.13
N GLY A 73 -12.00 -3.54 23.27
CA GLY A 73 -12.87 -2.36 23.33
C GLY A 73 -12.17 -1.05 22.94
N ASP A 74 -10.88 -0.93 23.27
CA ASP A 74 -10.05 0.24 22.96
C ASP A 74 -8.79 -0.12 22.18
N GLN A 75 -8.73 -1.34 21.62
CA GLN A 75 -7.65 -1.85 20.78
C GLN A 75 -6.26 -1.58 21.38
N SER A 76 -6.11 -1.90 22.67
CA SER A 76 -4.92 -1.53 23.42
C SER A 76 -4.39 -2.70 24.26
N TRP A 77 -3.06 -2.73 24.40
CA TRP A 77 -2.39 -3.53 25.41
C TRP A 77 -2.40 -2.77 26.74
N HIS A 78 -2.81 -3.42 27.83
CA HIS A 78 -2.81 -2.86 29.19
C HIS A 78 -1.85 -3.63 30.09
N LEU A 79 -0.86 -2.93 30.64
CA LEU A 79 0.01 -3.44 31.68
C LEU A 79 -0.50 -3.00 33.05
N GLY A 80 -0.66 -3.95 33.96
CA GLY A 80 -1.12 -3.65 35.31
C GLY A 80 -0.79 -4.73 36.34
N LEU A 81 -1.21 -4.45 37.57
CA LEU A 81 -1.07 -5.34 38.72
C LEU A 81 -2.44 -5.89 39.09
N LEU A 82 -2.48 -7.19 39.35
CA LEU A 82 -3.61 -7.81 40.05
C LEU A 82 -3.29 -7.80 41.55
N LEU A 83 -4.11 -7.12 42.34
CA LEU A 83 -3.92 -7.02 43.79
C LEU A 83 -4.61 -8.15 44.54
N THR A 84 -4.19 -8.37 45.80
CA THR A 84 -4.84 -9.33 46.70
C THR A 84 -6.29 -8.93 47.00
N SER A 85 -7.11 -9.91 47.42
CA SER A 85 -8.52 -9.69 47.73
C SER A 85 -8.74 -8.61 48.81
N GLU A 86 -7.88 -8.58 49.81
CA GLU A 86 -7.92 -7.62 50.93
C GLU A 86 -7.79 -6.18 50.43
N LEU A 87 -6.71 -5.87 49.70
CA LEU A 87 -6.49 -4.53 49.17
C LEU A 87 -7.53 -4.16 48.10
N ALA A 88 -7.97 -5.14 47.31
CA ALA A 88 -9.01 -4.92 46.31
C ALA A 88 -10.36 -4.53 46.92
N GLN A 89 -10.71 -5.06 48.11
CA GLN A 89 -11.95 -4.73 48.80
C GLN A 89 -11.95 -3.28 49.31
N GLN A 90 -10.81 -2.78 49.77
CA GLN A 90 -10.65 -1.38 50.18
C GLN A 90 -10.73 -0.42 48.98
N ARG A 91 -10.16 -0.81 47.84
CA ARG A 91 -10.11 0.01 46.64
C ARG A 91 -11.39 -0.01 45.80
N GLY A 92 -12.08 -1.15 45.80
CA GLY A 92 -13.19 -1.45 44.90
C GLY A 92 -12.79 -2.13 43.58
N SER A 93 -11.51 -2.49 43.40
CA SER A 93 -11.06 -3.24 42.21
C SER A 93 -9.75 -4.00 42.46
N ARG A 94 -9.66 -5.22 41.91
CA ARG A 94 -8.41 -6.00 41.88
C ARG A 94 -7.42 -5.50 40.84
N TRP A 95 -7.88 -4.80 39.82
CA TRP A 95 -7.06 -4.33 38.71
C TRP A 95 -6.45 -2.96 38.98
N CYS A 96 -5.11 -2.87 38.90
CA CYS A 96 -4.35 -1.62 38.95
C CYS A 96 -3.57 -1.45 37.65
N GLU A 97 -4.13 -0.75 36.67
CA GLU A 97 -3.36 -0.45 35.45
C GLU A 97 -2.23 0.54 35.75
N LEU A 98 -1.10 0.33 35.07
CA LEU A 98 0.11 1.14 35.15
C LEU A 98 0.37 1.88 33.84
N ALA A 99 0.21 1.19 32.71
CA ALA A 99 0.47 1.72 31.38
C ALA A 99 -0.42 1.05 30.33
N ARG A 100 -0.59 1.71 29.18
CA ARG A 100 -1.32 1.18 28.03
C ARG A 100 -0.66 1.56 26.71
N TRP A 101 -0.86 0.77 25.67
CA TRP A 101 -0.40 1.02 24.30
C TRP A 101 -1.54 0.82 23.33
N TYR A 102 -1.88 1.86 22.57
CA TYR A 102 -2.83 1.74 21.46
C TYR A 102 -2.14 1.04 20.29
N ASP A 103 -2.64 -0.12 19.90
CA ASP A 103 -2.00 -1.01 18.91
C ASP A 103 -3.08 -1.69 18.06
N PRO A 104 -3.74 -0.97 17.14
CA PRO A 104 -4.88 -1.50 16.39
C PRO A 104 -4.56 -2.78 15.59
N ASP A 105 -3.29 -2.98 15.25
CA ASP A 105 -2.81 -4.13 14.50
C ASP A 105 -2.30 -5.27 15.42
N THR A 106 -2.30 -5.09 16.75
CA THR A 106 -1.86 -6.02 17.81
C THR A 106 -0.38 -6.45 17.77
N ILE A 107 0.40 -5.96 16.83
CA ILE A 107 1.75 -6.46 16.52
C ILE A 107 2.83 -5.47 16.99
N GLU A 108 2.58 -4.16 16.88
CA GLU A 108 3.60 -3.13 17.04
C GLU A 108 4.21 -3.14 18.45
N TYR A 109 3.36 -3.26 19.46
CA TYR A 109 3.77 -3.15 20.86
C TYR A 109 3.76 -4.48 21.62
N ALA A 110 3.22 -5.56 21.06
CA ALA A 110 3.05 -6.83 21.77
C ALA A 110 4.34 -7.34 22.42
N THR A 111 5.41 -7.50 21.63
CA THR A 111 6.69 -8.03 22.14
C THR A 111 7.35 -7.07 23.14
N ALA A 112 7.33 -5.77 22.85
CA ALA A 112 7.98 -4.76 23.69
C ALA A 112 7.23 -4.58 25.03
N ALA A 113 5.90 -4.58 25.01
CA ALA A 113 5.05 -4.56 26.19
C ALA A 113 5.21 -5.84 27.01
N GLU A 114 5.31 -7.01 26.37
CA GLU A 114 5.57 -8.29 27.05
C GLU A 114 6.93 -8.27 27.77
N HIS A 115 7.99 -7.80 27.11
CA HIS A 115 9.29 -7.66 27.73
C HIS A 115 9.28 -6.70 28.93
N ALA A 116 8.61 -5.56 28.80
CA ALA A 116 8.44 -4.61 29.91
C ALA A 116 7.65 -5.22 31.08
N ALA A 117 6.60 -6.00 30.79
CA ALA A 117 5.79 -6.68 31.80
C ALA A 117 6.56 -7.79 32.52
N ARG A 118 7.34 -8.59 31.78
CA ARG A 118 8.24 -9.61 32.33
C ARG A 118 9.35 -9.01 33.20
N ALA A 119 9.91 -7.88 32.79
CA ALA A 119 10.90 -7.17 33.60
C ALA A 119 10.29 -6.66 34.92
N LEU A 120 9.06 -6.13 34.89
CA LEU A 120 8.34 -5.73 36.10
C LEU A 120 8.05 -6.93 37.01
N SER A 121 7.62 -8.06 36.45
CA SER A 121 7.32 -9.27 37.22
C SER A 121 8.57 -9.82 37.93
N GLN A 122 9.72 -9.76 37.26
CA GLN A 122 11.02 -10.11 37.84
C GLN A 122 11.42 -9.13 38.95
N ALA A 123 11.30 -7.81 38.71
CA ALA A 123 11.65 -6.79 39.70
C ALA A 123 10.78 -6.89 40.98
N LEU A 124 9.54 -7.36 40.86
CA LEU A 124 8.61 -7.52 41.98
C LEU A 124 8.64 -8.92 42.62
N ASP A 125 9.35 -9.88 42.01
CA ASP A 125 9.27 -11.30 42.37
C ASP A 125 7.82 -11.81 42.43
N ARG A 126 7.08 -11.57 41.33
CA ARG A 126 5.66 -11.96 41.22
C ARG A 126 5.38 -12.68 39.90
N PRO A 127 4.38 -13.59 39.87
CA PRO A 127 3.98 -14.26 38.65
C PRO A 127 3.58 -13.26 37.56
N PHE A 128 3.88 -13.61 36.31
CA PHE A 128 3.42 -12.88 35.13
C PHE A 128 2.32 -13.67 34.42
N ARG A 129 1.25 -12.98 34.01
CA ARG A 129 0.19 -13.54 33.17
C ARG A 129 0.00 -12.68 31.93
N LEU A 130 0.15 -13.29 30.76
CA LEU A 130 -0.25 -12.70 29.49
C LEU A 130 -1.70 -13.12 29.18
N ILE A 131 -2.55 -12.16 28.83
CA ILE A 131 -3.90 -12.38 28.29
C ILE A 131 -3.85 -11.90 26.83
N PRO A 132 -3.72 -12.82 25.86
CA PRO A 132 -3.69 -12.45 24.45
C PRO A 132 -5.08 -11.97 23.99
N PRO A 133 -5.17 -11.33 22.81
CA PRO A 133 -6.45 -11.00 22.18
C PRO A 133 -7.38 -12.21 22.09
N VAL A 134 -8.60 -12.11 22.66
CA VAL A 134 -9.58 -13.19 22.65
C VAL A 134 -10.33 -13.14 21.33
N GLY A 135 -9.84 -13.83 20.30
CA GLY A 135 -10.53 -13.90 19.01
C GLY A 135 -9.70 -13.52 17.79
N GLN A 136 -8.40 -13.80 17.80
CA GLN A 136 -7.86 -14.46 16.61
C GLN A 136 -7.68 -15.92 16.99
N ALA A 137 -8.70 -16.74 16.68
CA ALA A 137 -8.37 -18.08 16.24
C ALA A 137 -7.23 -17.92 15.22
N TYR A 138 -6.19 -18.73 15.31
CA TYR A 138 -5.34 -18.95 14.15
C TYR A 138 -6.28 -19.54 13.09
N VAL A 139 -6.97 -18.67 12.36
CA VAL A 139 -7.51 -18.99 11.06
C VAL A 139 -6.22 -19.18 10.29
N GLU A 140 -5.78 -20.43 10.19
CA GLU A 140 -4.83 -20.81 9.16
C GLU A 140 -5.37 -20.14 7.90
N PRO A 141 -4.64 -19.13 7.36
CA PRO A 141 -5.22 -18.23 6.38
C PRO A 141 -5.74 -19.12 5.27
N GLU A 142 -7.06 -19.13 5.08
CA GLU A 142 -7.68 -19.88 4.02
C GLU A 142 -6.96 -19.42 2.75
N ILE A 143 -6.14 -20.30 2.17
CA ILE A 143 -5.26 -19.93 1.06
C ILE A 143 -6.21 -19.49 -0.05
N ARG A 144 -6.34 -18.18 -0.21
CA ARG A 144 -7.24 -17.64 -1.21
C ARG A 144 -6.60 -17.96 -2.54
N GLU A 145 -7.22 -18.86 -3.28
CA GLU A 145 -6.80 -19.14 -4.63
C GLU A 145 -6.84 -17.85 -5.44
N LEU A 146 -5.79 -17.61 -6.22
CA LEU A 146 -5.76 -16.47 -7.12
C LEU A 146 -6.95 -16.55 -8.09
N PRO A 147 -7.53 -15.41 -8.49
CA PRO A 147 -8.61 -15.40 -9.46
C PRO A 147 -8.20 -16.16 -10.74
N ALA A 148 -9.08 -17.03 -11.22
CA ALA A 148 -8.80 -17.85 -12.38
C ALA A 148 -8.48 -16.98 -13.62
N LEU A 149 -7.50 -17.42 -14.40
CA LEU A 149 -7.18 -16.81 -15.68
C LEU A 149 -8.35 -17.03 -16.67
N PRO A 150 -8.68 -16.05 -17.52
CA PRO A 150 -7.90 -14.85 -17.81
C PRO A 150 -8.22 -13.62 -16.95
N LEU A 151 -7.18 -12.85 -16.60
CA LEU A 151 -7.30 -11.57 -15.90
C LEU A 151 -7.34 -10.39 -16.89
N LYS A 152 -8.10 -9.34 -16.57
CA LYS A 152 -8.24 -8.13 -17.39
C LYS A 152 -7.52 -6.95 -16.72
N CYS A 153 -6.38 -6.57 -17.26
CA CYS A 153 -5.54 -5.48 -16.75
C CYS A 153 -5.57 -4.29 -17.72
N GLY A 154 -6.73 -3.63 -17.81
CA GLY A 154 -6.95 -2.51 -18.73
C GLY A 154 -6.90 -2.92 -20.21
N ILE A 155 -5.83 -2.53 -20.92
CA ILE A 155 -5.60 -2.92 -22.32
C ILE A 155 -4.83 -4.24 -22.44
N TRP A 156 -4.45 -4.86 -21.33
CA TRP A 156 -3.76 -6.14 -21.29
C TRP A 156 -4.69 -7.23 -20.79
N LYS A 157 -4.50 -8.44 -21.30
CA LYS A 157 -5.17 -9.64 -20.82
C LYS A 157 -4.10 -10.64 -20.41
N MET A 158 -4.15 -11.10 -19.17
CA MET A 158 -3.29 -12.20 -18.72
C MET A 158 -3.99 -13.52 -19.01
N GLU A 159 -3.31 -14.44 -19.65
CA GLU A 159 -3.83 -15.78 -19.93
C GLU A 159 -2.69 -16.80 -19.86
N ARG A 160 -3.05 -18.08 -19.82
CA ARG A 160 -2.11 -19.19 -19.79
C ARG A 160 -2.09 -19.88 -21.15
N GLU A 161 -0.91 -20.03 -21.73
CA GLU A 161 -0.65 -20.74 -22.99
C GLU A 161 0.29 -21.93 -22.66
N GLY A 162 -0.29 -23.12 -22.51
CA GLY A 162 0.43 -24.28 -21.97
C GLY A 162 0.90 -24.03 -20.53
N ASP A 163 2.20 -24.16 -20.29
CA ASP A 163 2.82 -23.86 -18.99
C ASP A 163 3.25 -22.40 -18.83
N GLN A 164 3.17 -21.60 -19.90
CA GLN A 164 3.60 -20.20 -19.88
C GLN A 164 2.45 -19.27 -19.54
N LEU A 165 2.76 -18.19 -18.83
CA LEU A 165 1.85 -17.06 -18.65
C LEU A 165 2.15 -16.02 -19.71
N GLN A 166 1.10 -15.43 -20.28
CA GLN A 166 1.25 -14.37 -21.26
C GLN A 166 0.33 -13.19 -20.95
N LEU A 167 0.90 -11.99 -21.04
CA LEU A 167 0.14 -10.75 -21.12
C LEU A 167 0.06 -10.36 -22.59
N VAL A 168 -1.14 -10.42 -23.14
CA VAL A 168 -1.42 -10.06 -24.54
C VAL A 168 -2.19 -8.75 -24.56
N ARG A 169 -1.75 -7.82 -25.41
CA ARG A 169 -2.44 -6.55 -25.58
C ARG A 169 -3.74 -6.77 -26.35
N ALA A 170 -4.84 -6.18 -25.87
CA ALA A 170 -6.16 -6.31 -26.47
C ALA A 170 -6.16 -5.79 -27.92
N PRO A 171 -6.81 -6.51 -28.86
CA PRO A 171 -6.83 -6.14 -30.27
C PRO A 171 -7.49 -4.77 -30.51
N ASN A 172 -8.44 -4.38 -29.64
CA ASN A 172 -9.11 -3.08 -29.69
C ASN A 172 -8.13 -1.90 -29.62
N TRP A 173 -6.96 -2.06 -28.99
CA TRP A 173 -5.93 -1.03 -28.97
C TRP A 173 -5.42 -0.74 -30.39
N LEU A 174 -5.09 -1.78 -31.17
CA LEU A 174 -4.60 -1.64 -32.53
C LEU A 174 -5.67 -1.03 -33.44
N TYR A 175 -6.90 -1.54 -33.36
CA TYR A 175 -8.02 -1.01 -34.14
C TYR A 175 -8.28 0.47 -33.83
N SER A 176 -8.27 0.86 -32.55
CA SER A 176 -8.49 2.26 -32.16
C SER A 176 -7.41 3.20 -32.72
N ARG A 177 -6.15 2.75 -32.76
CA ARG A 177 -5.04 3.53 -33.32
C ARG A 177 -5.06 3.57 -34.84
N ALA A 178 -5.35 2.45 -35.49
CA ALA A 178 -5.50 2.38 -36.94
C ALA A 178 -6.63 3.30 -37.42
N LEU A 179 -7.77 3.29 -36.72
CA LEU A 179 -8.89 4.19 -37.04
C LEU A 179 -8.49 5.67 -36.88
N ARG A 180 -7.75 6.03 -35.81
CA ARG A 180 -7.22 7.39 -35.64
C ARG A 180 -6.24 7.77 -36.77
N VAL A 181 -5.35 6.86 -37.17
CA VAL A 181 -4.44 7.09 -38.30
C VAL A 181 -5.23 7.36 -39.58
N ILE A 182 -6.23 6.54 -39.90
CA ILE A 182 -7.09 6.72 -41.08
C ILE A 182 -7.83 8.06 -41.00
N TRP A 183 -8.42 8.37 -39.84
CA TRP A 183 -9.18 9.59 -39.62
C TRP A 183 -8.33 10.86 -39.75
N TYR A 184 -7.17 10.90 -39.11
CA TYR A 184 -6.28 12.05 -39.19
C TYR A 184 -5.64 12.19 -40.57
N THR A 185 -5.35 11.08 -41.25
CA THR A 185 -4.88 11.11 -42.64
C THR A 185 -5.96 11.70 -43.56
N PHE A 186 -7.21 11.27 -43.40
CA PHE A 186 -8.34 11.82 -44.14
C PHE A 186 -8.46 13.34 -43.97
N TRP A 187 -8.45 13.85 -42.74
CA TRP A 187 -8.51 15.28 -42.48
C TRP A 187 -7.28 16.03 -42.99
N ALA A 188 -6.07 15.47 -42.85
CA ALA A 188 -4.85 16.09 -43.37
C ALA A 188 -4.94 16.28 -44.89
N VAL A 189 -5.45 15.27 -45.62
CA VAL A 189 -5.67 15.36 -47.07
C VAL A 189 -6.71 16.43 -47.41
N ILE A 190 -7.83 16.50 -46.69
CA ILE A 190 -8.84 17.55 -46.89
C ILE A 190 -8.24 18.94 -46.70
N TYR A 191 -7.53 19.19 -45.59
CA TYR A 191 -6.92 20.48 -45.33
C TYR A 191 -5.87 20.85 -46.38
N LEU A 192 -5.12 19.87 -46.88
CA LEU A 192 -4.16 20.08 -47.97
C LEU A 192 -4.89 20.51 -49.25
N ILE A 193 -5.94 19.78 -49.67
CA ILE A 193 -6.73 20.10 -50.86
C ILE A 193 -7.38 21.47 -50.73
N LEU A 194 -8.02 21.77 -49.60
CA LEU A 194 -8.67 23.07 -49.35
C LEU A 194 -7.66 24.21 -49.39
N SER A 195 -6.48 24.03 -48.79
CA SER A 195 -5.42 25.05 -48.82
C SER A 195 -4.92 25.30 -50.24
N ILE A 196 -4.64 24.23 -51.01
CA ILE A 196 -4.22 24.35 -52.42
C ILE A 196 -5.31 25.00 -53.26
N ALA A 197 -6.56 24.56 -53.13
CA ALA A 197 -7.70 25.13 -53.84
C ALA A 197 -7.89 26.62 -53.51
N THR A 198 -7.65 27.02 -52.25
CA THR A 198 -7.73 28.42 -51.83
C THR A 198 -6.60 29.27 -52.44
N LEU A 199 -5.42 28.68 -52.68
CA LEU A 199 -4.30 29.35 -53.34
C LEU A 199 -4.47 29.46 -54.86
N THR A 200 -5.11 28.47 -55.50
CA THR A 200 -5.28 28.42 -56.97
C THR A 200 -6.55 29.13 -57.45
N THR A 201 -7.61 29.10 -56.65
CA THR A 201 -8.86 29.78 -56.98
C THR A 201 -8.77 31.23 -56.52
N LYS A 202 -9.02 32.20 -57.41
CA LYS A 202 -9.24 33.59 -57.02
C LYS A 202 -10.58 33.67 -56.27
N LEU A 203 -10.59 33.29 -55.00
CA LEU A 203 -11.73 33.46 -54.11
C LEU A 203 -11.94 34.95 -53.89
N ALA A 204 -12.82 35.53 -54.70
CA ALA A 204 -13.40 36.84 -54.45
C ALA A 204 -14.38 36.69 -53.28
N LEU A 205 -13.84 36.64 -52.06
CA LEU A 205 -14.65 36.79 -50.86
C LEU A 205 -15.25 38.20 -50.87
N PRO A 206 -16.58 38.37 -50.80
CA PRO A 206 -17.17 39.70 -50.72
C PRO A 206 -16.61 40.41 -49.47
N ASN A 207 -16.15 41.65 -49.65
CA ASN A 207 -15.71 42.56 -48.57
C ASN A 207 -16.90 43.00 -47.70
N SER A 208 -17.72 42.07 -47.22
CA SER A 208 -18.82 42.35 -46.32
C SER A 208 -18.27 42.41 -44.89
N GLY A 209 -17.75 43.59 -44.51
CA GLY A 209 -17.76 44.22 -43.17
C GLY A 209 -17.64 43.45 -41.85
N THR A 210 -17.45 42.13 -41.80
CA THR A 210 -17.43 41.34 -40.57
C THR A 210 -16.10 40.62 -40.42
N LEU A 211 -15.23 41.19 -39.57
CA LEU A 211 -14.23 40.53 -38.69
C LEU A 211 -13.52 39.22 -39.14
N LEU A 212 -13.38 38.95 -40.44
CA LEU A 212 -12.62 37.79 -40.91
C LEU A 212 -11.13 38.15 -40.98
N PRO A 213 -10.23 37.39 -40.34
CA PRO A 213 -8.80 37.61 -40.41
C PRO A 213 -8.30 37.57 -41.86
N ASN A 214 -7.23 38.31 -42.14
CA ASN A 214 -6.62 38.49 -43.47
C ASN A 214 -6.72 37.19 -44.31
N PRO A 215 -7.42 37.19 -45.46
CA PRO A 215 -7.73 35.98 -46.22
C PRO A 215 -6.48 35.24 -46.71
N ARG A 216 -5.32 35.91 -46.74
CA ARG A 216 -4.02 35.30 -47.03
C ARG A 216 -3.55 34.32 -45.95
N LEU A 217 -4.07 34.41 -44.72
CA LEU A 217 -3.72 33.52 -43.62
C LEU A 217 -4.45 32.17 -43.68
N LEU A 218 -5.62 32.12 -44.32
CA LEU A 218 -6.45 30.91 -44.35
C LEU A 218 -5.73 29.70 -44.99
N PRO A 219 -5.03 29.82 -46.14
CA PRO A 219 -4.25 28.72 -46.69
C PRO A 219 -3.10 28.26 -45.78
N LEU A 220 -2.39 29.22 -45.15
CA LEU A 220 -1.29 28.90 -44.24
C LEU A 220 -1.80 28.14 -43.00
N LEU A 221 -2.94 28.54 -42.44
CA LEU A 221 -3.57 27.84 -41.32
C LEU A 221 -3.98 26.41 -41.72
N GLY A 222 -4.54 26.23 -42.93
CA GLY A 222 -4.84 24.90 -43.46
C GLY A 222 -3.60 24.00 -43.59
N LEU A 223 -2.49 24.54 -44.13
CA LEU A 223 -1.22 23.81 -44.20
C LEU A 223 -0.65 23.49 -42.82
N GLY A 224 -0.71 24.43 -41.89
CA GLY A 224 -0.28 24.23 -40.51
C GLY A 224 -1.07 23.10 -39.82
N ALA A 225 -2.40 23.11 -39.96
CA ALA A 225 -3.25 22.04 -39.44
C ALA A 225 -2.93 20.68 -40.07
N ALA A 226 -2.75 20.62 -41.40
CA ALA A 226 -2.36 19.40 -42.10
C ALA A 226 -1.00 18.86 -41.61
N ALA A 227 -0.01 19.73 -41.40
CA ALA A 227 1.30 19.35 -40.89
C ALA A 227 1.23 18.78 -39.47
N VAL A 228 0.46 19.40 -38.57
CA VAL A 228 0.24 18.88 -37.20
C VAL A 228 -0.44 17.52 -37.23
N LEU A 229 -1.48 17.34 -38.05
CA LEU A 229 -2.16 16.05 -38.20
C LEU A 229 -1.21 14.98 -38.73
N LEU A 230 -0.33 15.31 -39.67
CA LEU A 230 0.66 14.40 -40.22
C LEU A 230 1.69 13.96 -39.14
N ILE A 231 2.13 14.87 -38.27
CA ILE A 231 2.97 14.52 -37.11
C ILE A 231 2.24 13.55 -36.17
N ILE A 232 0.95 13.78 -35.89
CA ILE A 232 0.15 12.89 -35.05
C ILE A 232 0.01 11.50 -35.71
N VAL A 233 -0.20 11.44 -37.03
CA VAL A 233 -0.24 10.17 -37.79
C VAL A 233 1.09 9.43 -37.67
N LEU A 234 2.21 10.10 -37.93
CA LEU A 234 3.55 9.51 -37.83
C LEU A 234 3.82 8.97 -36.43
N LYS A 235 3.46 9.72 -35.38
CA LYS A 235 3.58 9.27 -33.98
C LYS A 235 2.74 8.01 -33.72
N ASN A 236 1.50 7.96 -34.19
CA ASN A 236 0.64 6.79 -33.99
C ASN A 236 1.16 5.56 -34.74
N LEU A 237 1.65 5.73 -35.97
CA LEU A 237 2.31 4.67 -36.72
C LEU A 237 3.57 4.19 -35.99
N PHE A 238 4.42 5.11 -35.54
CA PHE A 238 5.61 4.77 -34.76
C PHE A 238 5.27 3.95 -33.52
N ASP A 239 4.25 4.37 -32.75
CA ASP A 239 3.78 3.63 -31.58
C ASP A 239 3.24 2.23 -31.95
N ILE A 240 2.49 2.11 -33.06
CA ILE A 240 2.03 0.81 -33.55
C ILE A 240 3.24 -0.10 -33.85
N PHE A 241 4.30 0.40 -34.47
CA PHE A 241 5.45 -0.44 -34.82
C PHE A 241 6.41 -0.72 -33.66
N THR A 242 6.50 0.18 -32.68
CA THR A 242 7.52 0.10 -31.63
C THR A 242 7.04 -0.53 -30.33
N GLN A 243 5.76 -0.41 -29.98
CA GLN A 243 5.28 -0.85 -28.68
C GLN A 243 5.11 -2.37 -28.59
N THR A 244 5.51 -2.95 -27.44
CA THR A 244 5.33 -4.36 -27.07
C THR A 244 3.87 -4.80 -27.17
N ASP A 245 3.63 -5.96 -27.77
CA ASP A 245 2.29 -6.58 -27.86
C ASP A 245 2.10 -7.82 -26.98
N LYS A 246 3.19 -8.53 -26.69
CA LYS A 246 3.18 -9.75 -25.88
C LYS A 246 4.28 -9.69 -24.83
N ILE A 247 3.96 -10.02 -23.59
CA ILE A 247 4.93 -10.29 -22.52
C ILE A 247 4.74 -11.74 -22.10
N VAL A 248 5.79 -12.53 -22.20
CA VAL A 248 5.79 -13.96 -21.88
C VAL A 248 6.56 -14.16 -20.59
N ILE A 249 5.95 -14.84 -19.63
CA ILE A 249 6.56 -15.27 -18.38
C ILE A 249 6.65 -16.79 -18.45
N ASP A 250 7.87 -17.29 -18.49
CA ASP A 250 8.17 -18.71 -18.52
C ASP A 250 8.53 -19.19 -17.10
N PRO A 251 7.65 -19.98 -16.44
CA PRO A 251 7.91 -20.46 -15.09
C PRO A 251 9.04 -21.50 -15.02
N VAL A 252 9.26 -22.26 -16.10
CA VAL A 252 10.28 -23.30 -16.16
C VAL A 252 11.65 -22.67 -16.34
N GLY A 253 11.78 -21.77 -17.31
CA GLY A 253 12.99 -21.00 -17.53
C GLY A 253 13.22 -19.89 -16.51
N ARG A 254 12.22 -19.55 -15.69
CA ARG A 254 12.18 -18.39 -14.78
C ARG A 254 12.60 -17.09 -15.47
N THR A 255 12.03 -16.84 -16.65
CA THR A 255 12.32 -15.63 -17.42
C THR A 255 11.05 -14.86 -17.74
N ILE A 256 11.19 -13.54 -17.83
CA ILE A 256 10.15 -12.64 -18.33
C ILE A 256 10.68 -11.91 -19.55
N THR A 257 9.96 -12.02 -20.67
CA THR A 257 10.37 -11.52 -21.97
C THR A 257 9.28 -10.68 -22.59
N ALA A 258 9.59 -9.44 -22.97
CA ALA A 258 8.71 -8.62 -23.79
C ALA A 258 9.05 -8.75 -25.27
N ARG A 259 8.01 -8.98 -26.07
CA ARG A 259 8.11 -9.18 -27.51
C ARG A 259 7.28 -8.16 -28.28
N ARG A 260 7.70 -7.92 -29.52
CA ARG A 260 6.93 -7.26 -30.56
C ARG A 260 6.94 -8.18 -31.78
N GLY A 261 5.85 -8.91 -32.02
CA GLY A 261 5.86 -10.02 -32.97
C GLY A 261 6.92 -11.06 -32.61
N SER A 262 7.88 -11.31 -33.52
CA SER A 262 9.00 -12.24 -33.29
C SER A 262 10.21 -11.61 -32.61
N SER A 263 10.26 -10.28 -32.47
CA SER A 263 11.43 -9.57 -31.94
C SER A 263 11.34 -9.41 -30.42
N THR A 264 12.39 -9.83 -29.71
CA THR A 264 12.55 -9.57 -28.27
C THR A 264 12.99 -8.12 -28.05
N ARG A 265 12.21 -7.37 -27.25
CA ARG A 265 12.52 -5.98 -26.87
C ARG A 265 13.40 -5.92 -25.64
N TRP A 266 13.12 -6.78 -24.66
CA TRP A 266 13.88 -6.92 -23.44
C TRP A 266 13.53 -8.26 -22.79
N GLN A 267 14.45 -8.75 -21.96
CA GLN A 267 14.33 -10.00 -21.24
C GLN A 267 15.07 -9.88 -19.91
N PHE A 268 14.48 -10.44 -18.86
CA PHE A 268 15.11 -10.60 -17.55
C PHE A 268 14.97 -12.05 -17.09
N ALA A 269 16.04 -12.56 -16.48
CA ALA A 269 15.99 -13.79 -15.71
C ALA A 269 15.65 -13.46 -14.25
N ALA A 270 15.03 -14.41 -13.54
CA ALA A 270 14.56 -14.17 -12.16
C ALA A 270 15.68 -13.79 -11.18
N ASP A 271 16.91 -14.27 -11.39
CA ASP A 271 18.09 -13.92 -10.60
C ASP A 271 18.54 -12.45 -10.75
N GLN A 272 18.09 -11.78 -11.82
CA GLN A 272 18.33 -10.35 -12.05
C GLN A 272 17.26 -9.46 -11.42
N LEU A 273 16.24 -10.06 -10.79
CA LEU A 273 15.08 -9.38 -10.24
C LEU A 273 15.05 -9.52 -8.72
N GLN A 274 14.70 -8.43 -8.03
CA GLN A 274 14.56 -8.40 -6.58
C GLN A 274 13.11 -8.52 -6.14
N ALA A 275 12.18 -7.87 -6.84
CA ALA A 275 10.77 -7.84 -6.48
C ALA A 275 9.90 -7.48 -7.69
N VAL A 276 8.62 -7.82 -7.58
CA VAL A 276 7.54 -7.34 -8.46
C VAL A 276 6.74 -6.31 -7.69
N TYR A 277 6.59 -5.12 -8.25
CA TYR A 277 5.79 -4.04 -7.69
C TYR A 277 4.49 -3.89 -8.48
N VAL A 278 3.39 -3.72 -7.75
CA VAL A 278 2.16 -3.17 -8.30
C VAL A 278 1.88 -1.84 -7.63
N SER A 279 1.95 -0.76 -8.39
CA SER A 279 1.65 0.58 -7.91
C SER A 279 0.24 0.95 -8.35
N GLN A 280 -0.59 1.43 -7.43
CA GLN A 280 -1.94 1.91 -7.77
C GLN A 280 -2.24 3.24 -7.10
N VAL A 281 -2.79 4.16 -7.89
CA VAL A 281 -3.40 5.39 -7.37
C VAL A 281 -4.86 5.11 -7.08
N VAL A 282 -5.20 5.10 -5.81
CA VAL A 282 -6.53 4.81 -5.28
C VAL A 282 -7.16 6.06 -4.69
N GLY A 283 -8.44 6.23 -4.89
CA GLY A 283 -9.22 7.28 -4.24
C GLY A 283 -10.63 6.82 -3.93
N ARG A 284 -11.45 7.74 -3.41
CA ARG A 284 -12.87 7.51 -3.18
C ARG A 284 -13.68 8.29 -4.20
N ARG A 285 -14.49 7.58 -4.99
CA ARG A 285 -15.49 8.19 -5.85
C ARG A 285 -16.88 7.82 -5.32
N ARG A 286 -17.60 8.81 -4.80
CA ARG A 286 -18.85 8.62 -4.03
C ARG A 286 -18.61 7.75 -2.79
N LEU A 287 -18.98 6.47 -2.83
CA LEU A 287 -18.86 5.50 -1.73
C LEU A 287 -18.00 4.28 -2.12
N LYS A 288 -17.47 4.23 -3.35
CA LYS A 288 -16.63 3.12 -3.80
C LYS A 288 -15.16 3.56 -3.88
N ARG A 289 -14.27 2.65 -3.51
CA ARG A 289 -12.83 2.79 -3.77
C ARG A 289 -12.59 2.52 -5.25
N THR A 290 -11.98 3.48 -5.93
CA THR A 290 -11.68 3.40 -7.36
C THR A 290 -10.18 3.46 -7.56
N VAL A 291 -9.67 2.59 -8.44
CA VAL A 291 -8.29 2.66 -8.92
C VAL A 291 -8.28 3.55 -10.15
N TYR A 292 -7.61 4.70 -10.07
CA TYR A 292 -7.51 5.66 -11.18
C TYR A 292 -6.36 5.34 -12.13
N HIS A 293 -5.30 4.77 -11.58
CA HIS A 293 -4.10 4.40 -12.33
C HIS A 293 -3.48 3.17 -11.66
N GLY A 294 -2.96 2.26 -12.48
CA GLY A 294 -2.23 1.10 -12.00
C GLY A 294 -1.07 0.75 -12.91
N GLU A 295 0.03 0.28 -12.35
CA GLU A 295 1.16 -0.22 -13.13
C GLU A 295 1.82 -1.40 -12.43
N ILE A 296 2.42 -2.30 -13.22
CA ILE A 296 3.29 -3.37 -12.71
C ILE A 296 4.72 -3.05 -13.14
N ASN A 297 5.63 -3.05 -12.18
CA ASN A 297 7.05 -2.81 -12.37
C ASN A 297 7.87 -3.99 -11.84
N LEU A 298 8.98 -4.30 -12.50
CA LEU A 298 10.00 -5.21 -11.97
C LEU A 298 11.09 -4.37 -11.35
N GLN A 299 11.47 -4.67 -10.11
CA GLN A 299 12.68 -4.13 -9.51
C GLN A 299 13.86 -5.03 -9.88
N THR A 300 14.85 -4.47 -10.56
CA THR A 300 16.07 -5.18 -10.95
C THR A 300 17.09 -5.17 -9.80
N SER A 301 18.13 -6.01 -9.89
CA SER A 301 19.18 -6.13 -8.89
C SER A 301 19.98 -4.84 -8.65
N ASP A 302 19.98 -3.92 -9.62
CA ASP A 302 20.56 -2.58 -9.52
C ASP A 302 19.57 -1.52 -8.99
N GLN A 303 18.45 -1.95 -8.38
CA GLN A 303 17.38 -1.12 -7.82
C GLN A 303 16.66 -0.22 -8.84
N LYS A 304 16.83 -0.47 -10.14
CA LYS A 304 16.04 0.21 -11.18
C LYS A 304 14.68 -0.46 -11.34
N PHE A 305 13.74 0.30 -11.87
CA PHE A 305 12.40 -0.18 -12.17
C PHE A 305 12.21 -0.35 -13.66
N ARG A 306 11.64 -1.50 -14.04
CA ARG A 306 11.20 -1.76 -15.40
C ARG A 306 9.68 -1.92 -15.45
N GLY A 307 9.02 -0.99 -16.14
CA GLY A 307 7.59 -1.11 -16.42
C GLY A 307 7.27 -2.33 -17.28
N VAL A 308 6.34 -3.14 -16.79
CA VAL A 308 5.78 -4.32 -17.47
C VAL A 308 4.51 -3.92 -18.18
N ILE A 309 3.51 -3.46 -17.41
CA ILE A 309 2.24 -2.98 -17.94
C ILE A 309 1.79 -1.72 -17.18
N VAL A 310 1.05 -0.88 -17.89
CA VAL A 310 0.38 0.29 -17.35
C VAL A 310 -1.09 0.18 -17.69
N GLN A 311 -1.92 0.50 -16.71
CA GLN A 311 -3.37 0.52 -16.75
C GLN A 311 -3.85 1.95 -16.54
N ASP A 312 -4.21 2.59 -17.66
CA ASP A 312 -4.70 3.97 -17.70
C ASP A 312 -6.24 4.06 -17.63
N ARG A 313 -6.92 2.97 -17.29
CA ARG A 313 -8.39 2.93 -17.17
C ARG A 313 -8.79 2.72 -15.73
N GLU A 314 -9.80 3.48 -15.31
CA GLU A 314 -10.46 3.28 -14.02
C GLU A 314 -10.90 1.82 -13.86
N GLU A 315 -10.53 1.21 -12.74
CA GLU A 315 -10.98 -0.12 -12.33
C GLU A 315 -11.72 0.01 -11.00
N GLU A 316 -12.94 -0.53 -10.95
CA GLU A 316 -13.63 -0.76 -9.69
C GLU A 316 -13.06 -2.03 -9.06
N ARG A 317 -12.74 -1.98 -7.76
CA ARG A 317 -12.29 -3.15 -6.99
C ARG A 317 -13.25 -4.32 -7.15
N LEU A 318 -12.74 -5.55 -7.12
CA LEU A 318 -13.57 -6.76 -7.03
C LEU A 318 -14.43 -6.63 -5.75
N GLU A 319 -15.76 -6.78 -5.88
CA GLU A 319 -16.76 -6.54 -4.80
C GLU A 319 -16.59 -7.40 -3.53
N LYS A 320 -15.56 -8.26 -3.45
CA LYS A 320 -15.33 -9.27 -2.41
C LYS A 320 -14.10 -9.01 -1.54
N SER A 321 -13.73 -7.77 -1.26
CA SER A 321 -12.75 -7.49 -0.19
C SER A 321 -13.49 -7.28 1.12
N ALA A 322 -13.50 -8.30 1.98
CA ALA A 322 -14.24 -8.31 3.26
C ALA A 322 -13.64 -7.36 4.32
N LYS A 323 -12.51 -6.70 4.04
CA LYS A 323 -11.87 -5.72 4.92
C LYS A 323 -11.70 -4.40 4.18
N GLU A 324 -12.42 -3.37 4.62
CA GLU A 324 -12.12 -2.00 4.22
C GLU A 324 -10.83 -1.53 4.89
N THR A 325 -9.68 -1.87 4.30
CA THR A 325 -8.40 -1.32 4.75
C THR A 325 -8.39 0.20 4.52
N PRO A 326 -8.02 1.00 5.53
CA PRO A 326 -7.94 2.46 5.39
C PRO A 326 -7.03 2.85 4.23
N LEU A 327 -7.36 3.96 3.55
CA LEU A 327 -6.52 4.49 2.48
C LEU A 327 -5.27 5.12 3.08
N ARG A 328 -4.13 4.42 2.98
CA ARG A 328 -2.81 4.92 3.38
C ARG A 328 -1.88 4.91 2.17
N ALA A 329 -0.95 5.86 2.16
CA ALA A 329 0.13 5.89 1.19
C ALA A 329 1.29 5.06 1.77
N GLU A 330 1.43 3.82 1.33
CA GLU A 330 2.38 2.86 1.90
C GLU A 330 2.75 1.78 0.89
N VAL A 331 3.90 1.14 1.13
CA VAL A 331 4.35 -0.04 0.41
C VAL A 331 4.22 -1.23 1.35
N ILE A 332 3.35 -2.17 1.00
CA ILE A 332 3.09 -3.36 1.81
C ILE A 332 3.38 -4.63 0.99
N PRO A 333 3.77 -5.74 1.64
CA PRO A 333 3.78 -7.05 0.98
C PRO A 333 2.41 -7.35 0.37
N LEU A 334 2.41 -7.94 -0.82
CA LEU A 334 1.20 -8.38 -1.51
C LEU A 334 1.21 -9.89 -1.63
N THR A 335 0.30 -10.54 -0.90
CA THR A 335 0.07 -11.98 -0.97
C THR A 335 -1.22 -12.29 -1.73
N ALA A 336 -1.46 -13.55 -2.09
CA ALA A 336 -2.69 -13.98 -2.76
C ALA A 336 -3.98 -13.64 -1.97
N ASN A 337 -3.87 -13.52 -0.64
CA ASN A 337 -4.98 -13.20 0.25
C ASN A 337 -5.38 -11.72 0.20
N GLU A 338 -4.43 -10.85 -0.17
CA GLU A 338 -4.58 -9.38 -0.18
C GLU A 338 -4.91 -8.85 -1.58
N VAL A 339 -5.10 -9.74 -2.56
CA VAL A 339 -5.49 -9.40 -3.92
C VAL A 339 -6.94 -8.93 -3.97
N ASP A 340 -7.13 -7.71 -4.45
CA ASP A 340 -8.43 -7.06 -4.62
C ASP A 340 -8.72 -6.59 -6.06
N THR A 341 -7.72 -6.62 -6.95
CA THR A 341 -7.87 -6.23 -8.37
C THR A 341 -7.18 -7.22 -9.29
N ASP A 342 -7.58 -7.23 -10.57
CA ASP A 342 -6.98 -8.11 -11.58
C ASP A 342 -5.49 -7.78 -11.78
N LEU A 343 -5.12 -6.50 -11.65
CA LEU A 343 -3.73 -6.05 -11.73
C LEU A 343 -2.87 -6.61 -10.58
N GLN A 344 -3.39 -6.61 -9.35
CA GLN A 344 -2.72 -7.21 -8.19
C GLN A 344 -2.58 -8.73 -8.36
N ALA A 345 -3.64 -9.40 -8.82
CA ALA A 345 -3.60 -10.82 -9.14
C ALA A 345 -2.51 -11.13 -10.18
N ALA A 346 -2.43 -10.32 -11.24
CA ALA A 346 -1.41 -10.48 -12.28
C ALA A 346 0.02 -10.30 -11.72
N ALA A 347 0.24 -9.35 -10.82
CA ALA A 347 1.54 -9.16 -10.17
C ALA A 347 1.95 -10.38 -9.34
N VAL A 348 1.02 -10.94 -8.54
CA VAL A 348 1.28 -12.16 -7.77
C VAL A 348 1.54 -13.35 -8.70
N TYR A 349 0.79 -13.52 -9.79
CA TYR A 349 1.07 -14.56 -10.78
C TYR A 349 2.48 -14.44 -11.39
N ILE A 350 2.92 -13.22 -11.74
CA ILE A 350 4.28 -12.98 -12.25
C ILE A 350 5.33 -13.34 -11.19
N ALA A 351 5.14 -12.86 -9.96
CA ALA A 351 6.06 -13.09 -8.85
C ALA A 351 6.23 -14.60 -8.55
N THR A 352 5.12 -15.34 -8.49
CA THR A 352 5.11 -16.80 -8.30
C THR A 352 5.79 -17.52 -9.46
N ALA A 353 5.46 -17.16 -10.70
CA ALA A 353 6.04 -17.78 -11.89
C ALA A 353 7.56 -17.56 -11.99
N LEU A 354 8.08 -16.43 -11.50
CA LEU A 354 9.51 -16.14 -11.49
C LEU A 354 10.26 -16.78 -10.29
N GLY A 355 9.63 -17.72 -9.58
CA GLY A 355 10.27 -18.43 -8.47
C GLY A 355 9.99 -17.80 -7.11
N ASN A 356 8.75 -17.32 -6.90
CA ASN A 356 8.29 -16.70 -5.65
C ASN A 356 9.09 -15.45 -5.26
N LEU A 357 9.31 -14.54 -6.21
CA LEU A 357 9.87 -13.24 -5.91
C LEU A 357 8.96 -12.47 -4.94
N PRO A 358 9.50 -11.61 -4.06
CA PRO A 358 8.70 -10.67 -3.30
C PRO A 358 7.75 -9.88 -4.20
N CYS A 359 6.47 -9.86 -3.85
CA CYS A 359 5.45 -9.03 -4.52
C CYS A 359 5.06 -7.91 -3.55
N LEU A 360 5.12 -6.67 -4.00
CA LEU A 360 4.91 -5.48 -3.18
C LEU A 360 3.80 -4.62 -3.78
N TYR A 361 2.86 -4.17 -2.95
CA TYR A 361 1.81 -3.24 -3.30
C TYR A 361 2.18 -1.84 -2.84
N ASP A 362 2.42 -0.94 -3.79
CA ASP A 362 2.63 0.49 -3.57
C ASP A 362 1.30 1.21 -3.75
N GLN A 363 0.64 1.49 -2.63
CA GLN A 363 -0.62 2.21 -2.60
C GLN A 363 -0.36 3.72 -2.54
N ARG A 364 -0.92 4.46 -3.49
CA ARG A 364 -0.88 5.94 -3.52
C ARG A 364 -2.30 6.48 -3.42
N VAL A 365 -2.50 7.52 -2.62
CA VAL A 365 -3.82 8.12 -2.40
C VAL A 365 -3.96 9.38 -3.26
N GLN A 366 -5.09 9.50 -3.98
CA GLN A 366 -5.43 10.70 -4.77
C GLN A 366 -6.05 11.80 -3.92
#